data_AF-A0A7K3HB25-F1
#
_entry.id   AF-A0A7K3HB25-F1
#
_cell.length_a   1.000
_cell.length_b   1.000
_cell.length_c   1.000
_cell.angle_alpha   90.00
_cell.angle_beta   90.00
_cell.angle_gamma   90.00
#
_symmetry.space_group_name_H-M   'P 1'
#
loop_
_entity.id
_entity.type
_entity.pdbx_description
1 polymer ?
#
loop_
_entity_poly.entity_id
_entity_poly.type
_entity_poly.pdbx_seq_one_letter_code
_entity_poly.pdbx_strand_id
1 'polypeptide(L)'
;MDADVAGAVGHILDGVLRERVTAAAGIDDVFARDIAERVMRFTLGGGKRMRSQFLWWGLRACGGGRDPEAAEAALRVAAGLELIQTCALVHDDVMDDSPLRRGRATVHVELAAQYGRSG
;
A
#
# COMPACT_ATOMS: atom_id res chain seq x y z
N MET A 1 11.63 16.09 -2.96
CA MET A 1 10.30 15.56 -3.31
C MET A 1 10.22 15.29 -4.82
N ASP A 2 10.35 16.32 -5.67
CA ASP A 2 10.23 16.14 -7.14
C ASP A 2 11.17 15.08 -7.74
N ALA A 3 12.39 14.97 -7.21
CA ALA A 3 13.39 14.01 -7.69
C ALA A 3 13.01 12.54 -7.41
N ASP A 4 12.18 12.29 -6.39
CA ASP A 4 11.74 10.95 -6.01
C ASP A 4 10.39 11.00 -5.27
N VAL A 5 9.34 11.25 -6.05
CA VAL A 5 7.97 11.28 -5.53
C VAL A 5 7.56 9.89 -5.02
N ALA A 6 7.98 8.83 -5.71
CA ALA A 6 7.61 7.46 -5.36
C ALA A 6 8.21 7.05 -4.01
N GLY A 7 9.47 7.40 -3.73
CA GLY A 7 10.10 7.20 -2.44
C GLY A 7 9.45 8.05 -1.34
N ALA A 8 9.15 9.32 -1.62
CA ALA A 8 8.48 10.20 -0.65
C ALA A 8 7.10 9.65 -0.23
N VAL A 9 6.29 9.18 -1.17
CA VAL A 9 5.01 8.51 -0.88
C VAL A 9 5.22 7.18 -0.17
N GLY A 10 6.27 6.44 -0.54
CA GLY A 10 6.68 5.20 0.12
C GLY A 10 6.96 5.39 1.61
N HIS A 11 7.66 6.47 2.00
CA HIS A 11 7.92 6.78 3.40
C HIS A 11 6.64 7.09 4.18
N ILE A 12 5.70 7.85 3.60
CA ILE A 12 4.41 8.12 4.24
C ILE A 12 3.61 6.83 4.41
N LEU A 13 3.57 5.97 3.38
CA LEU A 13 2.89 4.68 3.45
C LEU A 13 3.49 3.76 4.50
N ASP A 14 4.81 3.65 4.57
CA ASP A 14 5.50 2.81 5.56
C ASP A 14 5.15 3.26 6.98
N GLY A 15 5.19 4.58 7.25
CA GLY A 15 4.79 5.14 8.54
C GLY A 15 3.34 4.80 8.90
N VAL A 16 2.40 5.07 8.00
CA VAL A 16 0.97 4.79 8.22
C VAL A 16 0.74 3.30 8.45
N LEU A 17 1.31 2.43 7.60
CA LEU A 17 1.08 0.99 7.68
C LEU A 17 1.69 0.38 8.95
N ARG A 18 2.89 0.81 9.37
CA ARG A 18 3.50 0.36 10.64
C ARG A 18 2.62 0.71 11.82
N GLU A 19 2.12 1.94 11.86
CA GLU A 19 1.23 2.39 12.91
C GLU A 19 -0.07 1.55 12.95
N ARG A 20 -0.61 1.18 11.78
CA ARG A 20 -1.79 0.28 11.69
C ARG A 20 -1.47 -1.15 12.11
N VAL A 21 -0.31 -1.69 11.75
CA VAL A 21 0.13 -3.03 12.19
C VAL A 21 0.32 -3.07 13.70
N THR A 22 0.95 -2.06 14.30
CA THR A 22 1.08 -1.94 15.76
C THR A 22 -0.27 -1.85 16.45
N ALA A 23 -1.20 -1.05 15.92
CA ALA A 23 -2.56 -0.97 16.45
C ALA A 23 -3.30 -2.32 16.35
N ALA A 24 -3.12 -3.06 15.24
CA ALA A 24 -3.69 -4.38 15.06
C ALA A 24 -3.14 -5.39 16.08
N ALA A 25 -1.83 -5.36 16.38
CA ALA A 25 -1.21 -6.23 17.38
C ALA A 25 -1.75 -5.96 18.80
N GLY A 26 -2.14 -4.71 19.10
CA GLY A 26 -2.83 -4.38 20.34
C GLY A 26 -4.23 -4.98 20.48
N ILE A 27 -4.79 -5.53 19.40
CA ILE A 27 -6.13 -6.14 19.36
C ILE A 27 -6.01 -7.67 19.26
N ASP A 28 -5.24 -8.16 18.27
CA ASP A 28 -5.03 -9.59 18.03
C ASP A 28 -3.70 -9.84 17.27
N ASP A 29 -2.81 -10.62 17.90
CA ASP A 29 -1.47 -10.90 17.36
C ASP A 29 -1.51 -11.74 16.07
N VAL A 30 -2.49 -12.63 15.94
CA VAL A 30 -2.64 -13.52 14.79
C VAL A 30 -3.06 -12.70 13.57
N PHE A 31 -4.08 -11.85 13.70
CA PHE A 31 -4.52 -10.93 12.67
C PHE A 31 -3.41 -9.95 12.27
N ALA A 32 -2.70 -9.38 13.24
CA ALA A 32 -1.60 -8.46 12.96
C ALA A 32 -0.52 -9.12 12.09
N ARG A 33 -0.02 -10.29 12.52
CA ARG A 33 1.03 -11.03 11.83
C ARG A 33 0.58 -11.62 10.50
N ASP A 34 -0.57 -12.30 10.49
CA ASP A 34 -0.98 -13.13 9.37
C ASP A 34 -1.76 -12.35 8.31
N ILE A 35 -2.38 -11.22 8.65
CA ILE A 35 -3.14 -10.37 7.70
C ILE A 35 -2.50 -9.00 7.54
N ALA A 36 -2.40 -8.21 8.61
CA ALA A 36 -2.02 -6.80 8.51
C ALA A 36 -0.59 -6.64 7.95
N GLU A 37 0.37 -7.45 8.42
CA GLU A 37 1.72 -7.45 7.87
C GLU A 37 1.78 -7.92 6.41
N ARG A 38 0.94 -8.88 5.99
CA ARG A 38 0.88 -9.32 4.58
C ARG A 38 0.40 -8.19 3.68
N VAL A 39 -0.67 -7.50 4.07
CA VAL A 39 -1.19 -6.32 3.36
C VAL A 39 -0.14 -5.21 3.32
N MET A 40 0.55 -4.96 4.44
CA MET A 40 1.66 -4.00 4.47
C MET A 40 2.76 -4.38 3.46
N ARG A 41 3.25 -5.63 3.49
CA ARG A 41 4.27 -6.12 2.55
C ARG A 41 3.81 -6.02 1.10
N PHE A 42 2.56 -6.36 0.80
CA PHE A 42 1.98 -6.24 -0.54
C PHE A 42 1.94 -4.78 -1.01
N THR A 43 1.51 -3.87 -0.13
CA THR A 43 1.42 -2.42 -0.43
C THR A 43 2.80 -1.82 -0.66
N LEU A 44 3.77 -2.14 0.20
CA LEU A 44 5.13 -1.60 0.16
C LEU A 44 5.98 -2.24 -0.94
N GLY A 45 5.75 -3.51 -1.25
CA GLY A 45 6.36 -4.22 -2.39
C GLY A 45 5.81 -3.77 -3.76
N GLY A 46 4.96 -2.75 -3.79
CA GLY A 46 4.38 -2.19 -5.00
C GLY A 46 5.37 -1.45 -5.93
N GLY A 47 4.88 -1.15 -7.13
CA GLY A 47 5.70 -0.67 -8.26
C GLY A 47 5.90 0.84 -8.31
N LYS A 48 5.97 1.38 -9.54
CA LYS A 48 6.29 2.78 -9.88
C LYS A 48 5.38 3.87 -9.25
N ARG A 49 4.35 3.51 -8.47
CA ARG A 49 3.38 4.43 -7.85
C ARG A 49 2.83 5.49 -8.83
N MET A 50 2.49 5.06 -10.05
CA MET A 50 2.12 5.98 -11.14
C MET A 50 0.95 6.89 -10.77
N ARG A 51 -0.05 6.39 -10.03
CA ARG A 51 -1.20 7.19 -9.59
C ARG A 51 -0.78 8.31 -8.65
N SER A 52 0.04 7.99 -7.66
CA SER A 52 0.64 8.97 -6.77
C SER A 52 1.48 10.00 -7.52
N GLN A 53 2.27 9.56 -8.50
CA GLN A 53 3.06 10.47 -9.32
C GLN A 53 2.18 11.40 -10.16
N PHE A 54 1.11 10.91 -10.77
CA PHE A 54 0.16 11.75 -11.50
C PHE A 54 -0.51 12.79 -10.60
N LEU A 55 -0.89 12.42 -9.38
CA LEU A 55 -1.42 13.39 -8.41
C LEU A 55 -0.40 14.48 -8.11
N TRP A 56 0.84 14.10 -7.78
CA TRP A 56 1.90 15.05 -7.49
C TRP A 56 2.15 16.00 -8.67
N TRP A 57 2.33 15.47 -9.87
CA TRP A 57 2.60 16.29 -11.04
C TRP A 57 1.40 17.16 -11.46
N GLY A 58 0.18 16.70 -11.20
CA GLY A 58 -1.03 17.52 -11.33
C GLY A 58 -1.01 18.73 -10.39
N LEU A 59 -0.65 18.53 -9.11
CA LEU A 59 -0.46 19.64 -8.16
C LEU A 59 0.61 20.62 -8.67
N ARG A 60 1.75 20.11 -9.11
CA ARG A 60 2.86 20.94 -9.62
C ARG A 60 2.45 21.76 -10.85
N ALA A 61 1.69 21.16 -11.77
CA ALA A 61 1.19 21.84 -12.97
C ALA A 61 0.22 22.98 -12.64
N CYS A 62 -0.53 22.87 -11.55
CA CYS A 62 -1.41 23.93 -11.04
C CYS A 62 -0.69 24.99 -10.20
N GLY A 63 0.65 24.96 -10.13
CA GLY A 63 1.46 25.90 -9.34
C GLY A 63 1.55 25.57 -7.84
N GLY A 64 1.00 24.43 -7.41
CA GLY A 64 1.03 23.97 -6.03
C GLY A 64 2.33 23.26 -5.63
N GLY A 65 2.43 22.90 -4.34
CA GLY A 65 3.56 22.14 -3.80
C GLY A 65 4.84 22.95 -3.55
N ARG A 66 4.75 24.30 -3.59
CA ARG A 66 5.78 25.22 -3.08
C ARG A 66 5.62 25.45 -1.57
N ASP A 67 4.38 25.51 -1.12
CA ASP A 67 4.03 25.50 0.29
C ASP A 67 4.30 24.10 0.87
N PRO A 68 5.13 23.97 1.91
CA PRO A 68 5.44 22.68 2.54
C PRO A 68 4.22 21.94 3.07
N GLU A 69 3.23 22.64 3.63
CA GLU A 69 2.03 22.02 4.18
C GLU A 69 1.17 21.41 3.07
N ALA A 70 0.91 22.17 2.00
CA ALA A 70 0.22 21.66 0.82
C ALA A 70 0.96 20.49 0.16
N ALA A 71 2.29 20.53 0.14
CA ALA A 71 3.13 19.46 -0.40
C ALA A 71 3.00 18.17 0.42
N GLU A 72 3.05 18.26 1.76
CA GLU A 72 2.87 17.12 2.64
C GLU A 72 1.44 16.55 2.56
N ALA A 73 0.42 17.42 2.55
CA ALA A 73 -0.98 17.01 2.38
C ALA A 73 -1.18 16.22 1.08
N ALA A 74 -0.58 16.69 -0.02
CA ALA A 74 -0.64 15.99 -1.30
C ALA A 74 0.04 14.60 -1.25
N LEU A 75 1.18 14.47 -0.57
CA LEU A 75 1.81 13.15 -0.38
C LEU A 75 0.93 12.21 0.45
N ARG A 76 0.25 12.70 1.49
CA ARG A 76 -0.70 11.90 2.29
C ARG A 76 -1.89 11.43 1.46
N VAL A 77 -2.46 12.30 0.61
CA VAL A 77 -3.53 11.90 -0.33
C VAL A 77 -2.98 10.87 -1.34
N ALA A 78 -1.78 11.09 -1.87
CA ALA A 78 -1.13 10.19 -2.80
C ALA A 78 -0.83 8.80 -2.18
N ALA A 79 -0.52 8.74 -0.89
CA ALA A 79 -0.43 7.51 -0.12
C ALA A 79 -1.80 6.84 0.02
N GLY A 80 -2.85 7.60 0.36
CA GLY A 80 -4.23 7.11 0.41
C GLY A 80 -4.69 6.46 -0.90
N LEU A 81 -4.32 7.02 -2.06
CA LEU A 81 -4.63 6.42 -3.37
C LEU A 81 -3.99 5.04 -3.56
N GLU A 82 -2.78 4.81 -3.04
CA GLU A 82 -2.13 3.49 -3.14
C GLU A 82 -2.74 2.48 -2.17
N LEU A 83 -3.32 2.92 -1.05
CA LEU A 83 -4.13 2.07 -0.18
C LEU A 83 -5.43 1.63 -0.88
N ILE A 84 -6.11 2.55 -1.55
CA ILE A 84 -7.30 2.24 -2.37
C ILE A 84 -6.93 1.24 -3.47
N GLN A 85 -5.83 1.48 -4.19
CA GLN A 85 -5.37 0.54 -5.20
C GLN A 85 -5.04 -0.83 -4.60
N THR A 86 -4.42 -0.86 -3.42
CA THR A 86 -4.10 -2.12 -2.75
C THR A 86 -5.37 -2.90 -2.45
N CYS A 87 -6.39 -2.24 -1.88
CA CYS A 87 -7.69 -2.85 -1.63
C CYS A 87 -8.28 -3.45 -2.92
N ALA A 88 -8.31 -2.67 -4.00
CA ALA A 88 -8.80 -3.14 -5.30
C ALA A 88 -8.05 -4.39 -5.78
N LEU A 89 -6.71 -4.37 -5.79
CA LEU A 89 -5.92 -5.50 -6.28
C LEU A 89 -6.09 -6.76 -5.44
N VAL A 90 -6.13 -6.63 -4.11
CA VAL A 90 -6.30 -7.79 -3.22
C VAL A 90 -7.67 -8.43 -3.44
N HIS A 91 -8.71 -7.62 -3.63
CA HIS A 91 -10.05 -8.10 -3.90
C HIS A 91 -10.16 -8.69 -5.32
N ASP A 92 -9.61 -8.03 -6.33
CA ASP A 92 -9.56 -8.53 -7.71
C ASP A 92 -8.83 -9.88 -7.78
N ASP A 93 -7.70 -10.01 -7.07
CA ASP A 93 -6.94 -11.26 -7.03
C ASP A 93 -7.79 -12.44 -6.53
N VAL A 94 -8.70 -12.19 -5.56
CA VAL A 94 -9.64 -13.20 -5.05
C VAL A 94 -10.80 -13.44 -6.03
N MET A 95 -11.38 -12.38 -6.60
CA MET A 95 -12.50 -12.50 -7.55
C MET A 95 -12.10 -13.24 -8.83
N ASP A 96 -10.85 -13.06 -9.27
CA ASP A 96 -10.30 -13.62 -10.50
C ASP A 96 -9.56 -14.96 -10.28
N ASP A 97 -9.55 -15.52 -9.06
CA ASP A 97 -8.75 -16.69 -8.68
C ASP A 97 -7.27 -16.58 -9.13
N SER A 98 -6.71 -15.37 -9.05
CA SER A 98 -5.37 -15.09 -9.56
C SER A 98 -4.29 -15.64 -8.63
N PRO A 99 -3.45 -16.60 -9.07
CA PRO A 99 -2.45 -17.18 -8.18
C PRO A 99 -1.25 -16.26 -7.95
N LEU A 100 -0.99 -15.35 -8.90
CA LEU A 100 0.19 -14.49 -8.92
C LEU A 100 -0.17 -13.03 -9.23
N ARG A 101 0.49 -12.11 -8.53
CA ARG A 101 0.48 -10.67 -8.80
C ARG A 101 1.90 -10.14 -8.78
N ARG A 102 2.31 -9.48 -9.88
CA ARG A 102 3.69 -8.92 -10.03
C ARG A 102 4.79 -9.97 -9.76
N GLY A 103 4.57 -11.21 -10.19
CA GLY A 103 5.52 -12.32 -10.02
C GLY A 103 5.59 -12.91 -8.61
N ARG A 104 4.69 -12.51 -7.69
CA ARG A 104 4.61 -13.04 -6.31
C ARG A 104 3.24 -13.70 -6.09
N ALA A 105 3.17 -14.64 -5.14
CA ALA A 105 1.90 -15.19 -4.70
C ALA A 105 0.96 -14.06 -4.22
N THR A 106 -0.32 -14.16 -4.56
CA THR A 106 -1.35 -13.24 -4.07
C THR A 106 -1.64 -13.49 -2.60
N VAL A 107 -2.21 -12.49 -1.90
CA VAL A 107 -2.44 -12.57 -0.45
C VAL A 107 -3.28 -13.78 -0.06
N HIS A 108 -4.31 -14.11 -0.86
CA HIS A 108 -5.16 -15.27 -0.60
C HIS A 108 -4.43 -16.60 -0.81
N VAL A 109 -3.53 -16.69 -1.82
CA VAL A 109 -2.68 -17.87 -2.02
C VAL A 109 -1.71 -18.06 -0.87
N GLU A 110 -1.09 -16.97 -0.39
CA GLU A 110 -0.19 -17.06 0.76
C GLU A 110 -0.90 -17.55 2.04
N LEU A 111 -2.13 -17.10 2.27
CA LEU A 111 -2.97 -17.56 3.37
C LEU A 111 -3.41 -19.02 3.21
N ALA A 112 -3.85 -19.40 2.01
CA ALA A 112 -4.20 -20.79 1.70
C ALA A 112 -2.99 -21.72 1.88
N ALA A 113 -1.78 -21.30 1.52
CA ALA A 113 -0.57 -22.08 1.76
C ALA A 113 -0.23 -22.24 3.26
N GLN A 114 -0.49 -21.20 4.07
CA GLN A 114 -0.25 -21.23 5.52
C GLN A 114 -1.24 -22.15 6.25
N TYR A 115 -2.53 -22.11 5.91
CA TYR A 115 -3.59 -22.80 6.67
C TYR A 115 -4.21 -24.00 5.96
N GLY A 116 -4.15 -24.04 4.63
CA GLY A 116 -4.81 -25.05 3.78
C GLY A 116 -4.12 -26.42 3.76
N ARG A 117 -2.99 -26.60 4.45
CA ARG A 117 -2.33 -27.91 4.62
C ARG A 117 -2.78 -28.66 5.89
N SER A 118 -3.87 -28.22 6.52
CA SER A 118 -4.37 -28.78 7.79
C SER A 118 -5.54 -29.77 7.62
N GLY A 119 -5.68 -30.38 6.43
CA GLY A 119 -6.69 -31.40 6.14
C GLY A 119 -6.06 -32.67 5.61
#